data_AF-A0A6L5X7P0-F1
#
_entry.id   AF-A0A6L5X7P0-F1
#
_cell.length_a   1.000
_cell.length_b   1.000
_cell.length_c   1.000
_cell.angle_alpha   90.00
_cell.angle_beta   90.00
_cell.angle_gamma   90.00
#
_symmetry.space_group_name_H-M   'P 1'
#
loop_
_entity.id
_entity.type
_entity.pdbx_description
1 polymer ?
#
loop_
_entity_poly.entity_id
_entity_poly.type
_entity_poly.pdbx_seq_one_letter_code
_entity_poly.pdbx_strand_id
1 'polypeptide(L)'
;MAIFHFHTGIIRASSGKCAVASAAYISGTRLYNDDARGLTFSYTHKEEVIFSEICLPENTPASLKDRQTLWNEFERVQNKANSRNARQFDMALPVELDTTQQIELARHFPGTLYRKTL
;
A
#
# COMPACT_ATOMS: atom_id res chain seq x y z
N MET A 1 -21.97 17.16 2.49
CA MET A 1 -20.99 18.26 2.37
C MET A 1 -19.66 17.60 2.08
N ALA A 2 -19.11 17.81 0.88
CA ALA A 2 -17.86 17.17 0.49
C ALA A 2 -16.69 17.75 1.31
N ILE A 3 -15.96 16.87 2.01
CA ILE A 3 -14.75 17.23 2.74
C ILE A 3 -13.56 16.83 1.88
N PHE A 4 -12.74 17.80 1.49
CA PHE A 4 -11.47 17.50 0.84
C PHE A 4 -10.42 17.19 1.90
N HIS A 5 -9.83 15.99 1.81
CA HIS A 5 -8.69 15.58 2.61
C HIS A 5 -7.67 14.85 1.73
N PHE A 6 -6.42 15.30 1.77
CA PHE A 6 -5.30 14.69 1.07
C PHE A 6 -4.04 14.82 1.93
N HIS A 7 -3.45 13.68 2.29
CA HIS A 7 -2.21 13.61 3.04
C HIS A 7 -1.22 12.67 2.35
N THR A 8 0.07 13.01 2.40
CA THR A 8 1.14 12.15 1.89
C THR A 8 2.14 11.83 2.98
N GLY A 9 2.37 10.54 3.18
CA GLY A 9 3.37 10.02 4.10
C GLY A 9 4.53 9.37 3.36
N ILE A 10 5.65 9.23 4.06
CA ILE A 10 6.77 8.39 3.64
C ILE A 10 6.97 7.29 4.69
N ILE A 11 7.08 6.05 4.23
CA ILE A 11 7.43 4.88 5.03
C ILE A 11 8.95 4.75 4.96
N ARG A 12 9.63 5.10 6.06
CA ARG A 12 11.09 5.03 6.18
C ARG A 12 11.46 4.04 7.28
N ALA A 13 12.33 3.08 6.95
CA ALA A 13 12.90 2.17 7.94
C ALA A 13 13.68 2.94 9.04
N SER A 14 14.37 4.03 8.66
CA SER A 14 15.11 4.88 9.61
C SER A 14 14.22 5.59 10.63
N SER A 15 12.92 5.77 10.36
CA SER A 15 11.94 6.28 11.32
C SER A 15 11.18 5.18 12.05
N GLY A 16 11.68 3.94 12.04
CA GLY A 16 11.06 2.79 12.68
C GLY A 16 9.79 2.28 11.99
N LYS A 17 9.51 2.67 10.74
CA LYS A 17 8.35 2.18 9.98
C LYS A 17 8.71 0.97 9.13
N CYS A 18 7.75 0.09 8.91
CA CYS A 18 7.88 -1.11 8.08
C CYS A 18 6.76 -1.13 7.04
N ALA A 19 7.11 -1.32 5.77
CA ALA A 19 6.19 -1.41 4.66
C ALA A 19 5.26 -2.64 4.78
N VAL A 20 5.77 -3.78 5.24
CA VAL A 20 4.93 -4.98 5.50
C VAL A 20 3.90 -4.69 6.59
N ALA A 21 4.29 -4.01 7.67
CA ALA A 21 3.36 -3.61 8.73
C ALA A 21 2.30 -2.63 8.23
N SER A 22 2.71 -1.60 7.49
CA SER A 22 1.79 -0.63 6.89
C SER A 22 0.83 -1.29 5.91
N ALA A 23 1.31 -2.21 5.06
CA ALA A 23 0.49 -2.96 4.13
C ALA A 23 -0.56 -3.81 4.85
N ALA A 24 -0.16 -4.55 5.89
CA ALA A 24 -1.07 -5.35 6.70
C ALA A 24 -2.18 -4.48 7.32
N TYR A 25 -1.82 -3.31 7.84
CA TYR A 25 -2.75 -2.38 8.47
C TYR A 25 -3.80 -1.83 7.48
N ILE A 26 -3.37 -1.32 6.32
CA ILE A 26 -4.27 -0.68 5.37
C ILE A 26 -5.19 -1.69 4.65
N SER A 27 -4.76 -2.94 4.50
CA SER A 27 -5.59 -3.99 3.91
C SER A 27 -6.39 -4.81 4.93
N GLY A 28 -6.19 -4.59 6.24
CA GLY A 28 -6.85 -5.37 7.28
C GLY A 28 -6.47 -6.86 7.25
N THR A 29 -5.24 -7.18 6.84
CA THR A 29 -4.78 -8.57 6.67
C THR A 29 -3.70 -8.94 7.68
N ARG A 30 -3.37 -10.23 7.73
CA ARG A 30 -2.18 -10.73 8.43
C ARG A 30 -1.03 -10.90 7.44
N LEU A 31 0.10 -10.25 7.69
CA LEU A 31 1.34 -10.41 6.91
C LEU A 31 2.52 -10.72 7.83
N TYR A 32 3.47 -11.50 7.32
CA TYR A 32 4.74 -11.83 7.96
C TYR A 32 5.87 -11.09 7.25
N ASN A 33 6.79 -10.54 8.03
CA ASN A 33 7.99 -9.86 7.56
C ASN A 33 9.19 -10.82 7.65
N ASP A 34 9.80 -11.11 6.51
CA ASP A 34 10.93 -12.04 6.33
C ASP A 34 12.28 -11.45 6.81
N ASP A 35 12.26 -10.29 7.48
CA ASP A 35 13.48 -9.68 8.02
C ASP A 35 14.09 -10.48 9.19
N ALA A 36 15.25 -10.02 9.67
CA ALA A 36 15.94 -10.67 10.77
C ALA A 36 15.13 -10.72 12.09
N ARG A 37 14.06 -9.92 12.22
CA ARG A 37 13.18 -9.92 13.41
C ARG A 37 12.01 -10.90 13.25
N GLY A 38 11.68 -11.34 12.03
CA GLY A 38 10.66 -12.35 11.77
C GLY A 38 9.30 -12.02 12.38
N LEU A 39 8.85 -10.77 12.24
CA LEU A 39 7.63 -10.28 12.89
C LEU A 39 6.38 -10.59 12.05
N THR A 40 5.28 -10.90 12.73
CA THR A 40 3.95 -11.00 12.12
C THR A 40 3.08 -9.83 12.53
N PHE A 41 2.46 -9.16 11.56
CA PHE A 41 1.50 -8.08 11.76
C PHE A 41 0.10 -8.57 11.39
N SER A 42 -0.84 -8.55 12.34
CA SER A 42 -2.21 -9.06 12.13
C SER A 42 -3.24 -7.98 12.42
N TYR A 43 -3.94 -7.54 11.38
CA TYR A 43 -5.02 -6.55 11.46
C TYR A 43 -6.35 -7.11 10.96
N THR A 44 -6.55 -8.42 11.07
CA THR A 44 -7.75 -9.14 10.61
C THR A 44 -9.04 -8.75 11.34
N HIS A 45 -8.93 -8.02 12.46
CA HIS A 45 -10.07 -7.49 13.21
C HIS A 45 -10.59 -6.15 12.66
N LYS A 46 -9.97 -5.62 11.61
CA LYS A 46 -10.28 -4.32 11.01
C LYS A 46 -11.46 -4.46 10.05
N GLU A 47 -12.68 -4.27 10.56
CA GLU A 47 -13.93 -4.44 9.80
C GLU A 47 -14.22 -3.26 8.86
N GLU A 48 -13.57 -2.11 9.04
CA GLU A 48 -13.77 -0.92 8.21
C GLU A 48 -13.14 -1.01 6.81
N VAL A 49 -12.38 -2.08 6.50
CA VAL A 49 -11.77 -2.27 5.18
C VAL A 49 -12.80 -2.84 4.21
N ILE A 50 -13.42 -1.96 3.43
CA ILE A 50 -14.46 -2.32 2.46
C ILE A 50 -13.84 -2.95 1.19
N PHE A 51 -12.64 -2.51 0.79
CA PHE A 51 -11.97 -2.97 -0.43
C PHE A 51 -10.45 -2.85 -0.29
N SER A 52 -9.71 -3.81 -0.85
CA SER A 52 -8.25 -3.73 -0.94
C SER A 52 -7.75 -4.44 -2.19
N GLU A 53 -6.84 -3.80 -2.91
CA GLU A 53 -6.31 -4.29 -4.18
C GLU A 53 -4.82 -3.97 -4.31
N ILE A 54 -4.11 -4.76 -5.11
CA ILE A 54 -2.76 -4.48 -5.54
C ILE A 54 -2.81 -4.10 -7.02
N CYS A 55 -2.45 -2.86 -7.32
CA CYS A 55 -2.28 -2.38 -8.69
C CYS A 55 -0.81 -2.57 -9.10
N LEU A 56 -0.56 -3.27 -10.21
CA LEU A 56 0.77 -3.50 -10.76
C LEU A 56 0.83 -3.00 -12.21
N PRO A 57 1.98 -2.46 -12.67
CA PRO A 57 2.21 -2.19 -14.09
C PRO A 57 2.08 -3.44 -14.96
N GLU A 58 1.84 -3.22 -16.26
CA GLU A 58 1.97 -4.28 -17.25
C GLU A 58 3.37 -4.92 -17.20
N ASN A 59 3.44 -6.23 -17.47
CA ASN A 59 4.68 -7.03 -17.42
C ASN A 59 5.31 -7.21 -16.03
N THR A 60 4.56 -6.99 -14.94
CA THR A 60 5.04 -7.32 -13.59
C THR A 60 4.98 -8.83 -13.33
N PRO A 61 6.00 -9.44 -12.68
CA PRO A 61 5.95 -10.85 -12.29
C PRO A 61 4.68 -11.22 -11.54
N ALA A 62 4.06 -12.36 -11.89
CA ALA A 62 2.80 -12.78 -11.30
C ALA A 62 2.87 -12.99 -9.77
N SER A 63 4.06 -13.33 -9.25
CA SER A 63 4.31 -13.46 -7.82
C SER A 63 4.04 -12.17 -7.03
N LEU A 64 4.23 -11.00 -7.65
CA LEU A 64 4.00 -9.71 -6.98
C LEU A 64 2.52 -9.34 -6.87
N LYS A 65 1.60 -10.16 -7.42
CA LYS A 65 0.16 -10.02 -7.17
C LYS A 65 -0.23 -10.42 -5.75
N ASP A 66 0.61 -11.23 -5.09
CA ASP A 66 0.44 -11.56 -3.69
C ASP A 66 1.05 -10.46 -2.80
N ARG A 67 0.28 -10.03 -1.78
CA ARG A 67 0.63 -8.91 -0.91
C ARG A 67 1.83 -9.22 -0.03
N GLN A 68 1.88 -10.43 0.50
CA GLN A 68 3.00 -10.90 1.32
C GLN A 68 4.28 -10.84 0.50
N THR A 69 4.27 -11.43 -0.69
CA THR A 69 5.42 -11.48 -1.59
C THR A 69 5.84 -10.08 -2.01
N LEU A 70 4.91 -9.22 -2.42
CA LEU A 70 5.21 -7.86 -2.87
C LEU A 70 5.97 -7.04 -1.83
N TRP A 71 5.47 -7.00 -0.60
CA TRP A 71 6.04 -6.13 0.42
C TRP A 71 7.31 -6.68 1.07
N ASN A 72 7.48 -8.01 1.14
CA ASN A 72 8.75 -8.61 1.54
C ASN A 72 9.84 -8.38 0.49
N GLU A 73 9.52 -8.55 -0.80
CA GLU A 73 10.45 -8.23 -1.89
C GLU A 73 10.83 -6.75 -1.89
N PHE A 74 9.87 -5.86 -1.62
CA PHE A 74 10.13 -4.44 -1.45
C PHE A 74 11.13 -4.20 -0.32
N GLU A 75 10.88 -4.68 0.91
CA GLU A 75 11.79 -4.51 2.05
C GLU A 75 13.19 -5.07 1.78
N ARG A 76 13.28 -6.22 1.10
CA ARG A 76 14.55 -6.86 0.72
C ARG A 76 15.38 -5.98 -0.21
N VAL A 77 14.77 -5.38 -1.23
CA VAL A 77 15.44 -4.44 -2.13
C VAL A 77 15.84 -3.16 -1.38
N GLN A 78 15.03 -2.77 -0.40
CA GLN A 78 15.10 -1.48 0.29
C GLN A 78 16.00 -1.49 1.54
N ASN A 79 16.53 -2.64 1.96
CA ASN A 79 17.59 -2.72 2.97
C ASN A 79 18.99 -2.37 2.44
N LYS A 80 19.11 -1.81 1.22
CA LYS A 80 20.37 -1.35 0.61
C LYS A 80 20.64 0.12 0.94
N ALA A 81 21.91 0.50 1.09
CA ALA A 81 22.37 1.80 1.60
C ALA A 81 21.81 3.07 0.89
N ASN A 82 21.26 2.94 -0.33
CA ASN A 82 20.66 4.03 -1.12
C ASN A 82 19.17 3.81 -1.44
N SER A 83 18.48 3.06 -0.60
CA SER A 83 17.09 2.66 -0.79
C SER A 83 16.13 3.85 -0.90
N ARG A 84 15.14 3.71 -1.78
CA ARG A 84 14.04 4.68 -1.90
C ARG A 84 13.14 4.52 -0.66
N ASN A 85 12.05 5.27 -0.54
CA ASN A 85 11.08 5.01 0.54
C ASN A 85 9.72 4.76 -0.09
N ALA A 86 8.92 3.88 0.52
CA ALA A 86 7.53 3.75 0.10
C ALA A 86 6.78 5.04 0.41
N ARG A 87 5.88 5.44 -0.47
CA ARG A 87 5.01 6.60 -0.29
C ARG A 87 3.61 6.11 0.02
N GLN A 88 2.99 6.75 1.00
CA GLN A 88 1.61 6.52 1.39
C GLN A 88 0.79 7.76 1.01
N PHE A 89 -0.41 7.54 0.51
CA PHE A 89 -1.36 8.59 0.15
C PHE A 89 -2.68 8.28 0.84
N ASP A 90 -3.15 9.21 1.68
CA ASP A 90 -4.42 9.09 2.41
C ASP A 90 -5.38 10.15 1.89
N MET A 91 -6.49 9.73 1.31
CA MET A 91 -7.41 10.60 0.57
C MET A 91 -8.85 10.30 0.95
N ALA A 92 -9.66 11.35 1.14
CA ALA A 92 -11.11 11.18 1.27
C ALA A 92 -11.74 10.97 -0.11
N LEU A 93 -12.71 10.06 -0.19
CA LEU A 93 -13.53 9.84 -1.38
C LEU A 93 -14.88 10.58 -1.24
N PRO A 94 -15.47 11.09 -2.34
CA PRO A 94 -16.77 11.75 -2.30
C PRO A 94 -17.86 10.81 -1.79
N VAL A 95 -18.68 11.29 -0.85
CA VAL A 95 -19.77 10.50 -0.24
C VAL A 95 -20.98 10.36 -1.17
N GLU A 96 -21.02 11.17 -2.22
CA GLU A 96 -22.03 11.16 -3.26
C GLU A 96 -21.85 10.01 -4.25
N LEU A 97 -20.67 9.36 -4.26
CA LEU A 97 -20.37 8.20 -5.10
C LEU A 97 -20.72 6.91 -4.35
N ASP A 98 -21.26 5.93 -5.07
CA ASP A 98 -21.41 4.57 -4.55
C ASP A 98 -20.05 3.86 -4.40
N THR A 99 -20.03 2.73 -3.69
CA THR A 99 -18.81 1.98 -3.41
C THR A 99 -18.06 1.56 -4.68
N THR A 100 -18.77 1.19 -5.76
CA THR A 100 -18.15 0.78 -7.02
C THR A 100 -17.48 1.97 -7.71
N GLN A 101 -18.16 3.11 -7.75
CA GLN A 101 -17.60 4.36 -8.27
C GLN A 101 -16.41 4.85 -7.45
N GLN A 102 -16.46 4.73 -6.12
CA GLN A 102 -15.35 5.04 -5.22
C GLN A 102 -14.11 4.17 -5.49
N ILE A 103 -14.31 2.86 -5.72
CA ILE A 103 -13.22 1.93 -6.07
C ILE A 103 -12.60 2.29 -7.42
N GLU A 104 -13.42 2.54 -8.45
CA GLU A 104 -12.93 2.95 -9.77
C GLU A 104 -12.14 4.27 -9.70
N LEU A 105 -12.65 5.25 -8.95
CA LEU A 105 -11.93 6.50 -8.71
C LEU A 105 -10.57 6.26 -8.04
N ALA A 106 -10.51 5.40 -7.03
CA ALA A 106 -9.26 5.06 -6.34
C ALA A 106 -8.25 4.38 -7.29
N ARG A 107 -8.70 3.53 -8.22
CA ARG A 107 -7.84 2.85 -9.22
C ARG A 107 -7.20 3.80 -10.23
N HIS A 108 -7.86 4.91 -10.58
CA HIS A 108 -7.30 5.90 -11.50
C HIS A 108 -6.08 6.63 -10.94
N PHE A 109 -5.96 6.73 -9.61
CA PHE A 109 -4.87 7.47 -8.98
C PHE A 109 -3.49 6.82 -9.21
N PRO A 110 -3.25 5.52 -8.91
CA PRO A 110 -2.00 4.83 -9.25
C PRO A 110 -1.67 4.89 -10.74
N GLY A 111 -2.65 4.69 -11.63
CA GLY A 111 -2.48 4.77 -13.08
C GLY A 111 -1.83 6.07 -13.56
N THR A 112 -2.15 7.18 -12.89
CA THR A 112 -1.59 8.51 -13.17
C THR A 112 -0.14 8.63 -12.70
N LEU A 113 0.23 7.96 -11.59
CA LEU A 113 1.60 7.96 -11.07
C LEU A 113 2.57 7.15 -11.95
N TYR A 114 2.12 6.02 -12.50
CA TYR A 114 2.97 5.19 -13.37
C TYR A 114 3.38 5.89 -14.67
N ARG A 115 2.52 6.77 -15.22
CA ARG A 115 2.80 7.48 -16.47
C ARG A 115 3.83 8.61 -16.35
N LYS A 116 4.11 9.10 -15.14
CA LYS A 116 4.97 10.28 -14.91
C LYS A 116 6.42 9.96 -14.58
N THR A 117 6.81 8.69 -14.65
CA THR A 117 8.16 8.21 -14.25
C THR A 117 8.93 7.53 -15.40
N LEU A 118 8.53 7.78 -16.65
CA LEU A 118 9.30 7.46 -17.86
C LEU A 118 9.81 8.76 -18.50
#